data_AF-A0A6A6L1W8-F1
#
_entry.id   AF-A0A6A6L1W8-F1
#
_cell.length_a   1.000
_cell.length_b   1.000
_cell.length_c   1.000
_cell.angle_alpha   90.00
_cell.angle_beta   90.00
_cell.angle_gamma   90.00
#
_symmetry.space_group_name_H-M   'P 1'
#
loop_
_entity.id
_entity.type
_entity.pdbx_description
1 polymer ?
#
loop_
_entity_poly.entity_id
_entity_poly.type
_entity_poly.pdbx_seq_one_letter_code
_entity_poly.pdbx_strand_id
1 'polypeptide(L)'
;MTREQLMEFWHGIVNSKKRFLWVIRLTLLPIRMVMLKIFLRLKEGPKQRGYIVKWAPQEEVLAHKAVDQQVNSRFVSEAWKLGLDMKDMCDRGVVENMVNDLMEDRRDEFVRSTARMAELARRV
;
A
#
# COMPACT_ATOMS: atom_id res chain seq x y z
N MET A 1 2.17 -11.98 -5.86
CA MET A 1 3.05 -10.84 -6.22
C MET A 1 4.32 -11.38 -6.88
N THR A 2 4.49 -11.16 -8.18
CA THR A 2 5.73 -11.51 -8.92
C THR A 2 6.76 -10.37 -8.86
N ARG A 3 7.97 -10.60 -9.37
CA ARG A 3 9.02 -9.56 -9.50
C ARG A 3 8.55 -8.41 -10.38
N GLU A 4 7.89 -8.73 -11.48
CA GLU A 4 7.41 -7.78 -12.47
C GLU A 4 6.31 -6.90 -11.86
N GLN A 5 5.33 -7.51 -11.18
CA GLN A 5 4.29 -6.78 -10.46
C GLN A 5 4.89 -5.86 -9.38
N LEU A 6 5.93 -6.30 -8.68
CA LEU A 6 6.61 -5.47 -7.69
C LEU A 6 7.29 -4.24 -8.32
N MET A 7 7.85 -4.40 -9.52
CA MET A 7 8.48 -3.30 -10.27
C MET A 7 7.44 -2.33 -10.86
N GLU A 8 6.31 -2.82 -11.35
CA GLU A 8 5.20 -1.98 -11.81
C GLU A 8 4.62 -1.16 -10.66
N PHE A 9 4.41 -1.79 -9.51
CA PHE A 9 3.98 -1.10 -8.29
C PHE A 9 4.97 -0.02 -7.86
N TRP A 10 6.27 -0.32 -7.89
CA TRP A 10 7.31 0.66 -7.60
C TRP A 10 7.26 1.86 -8.54
N HIS A 11 7.21 1.62 -9.85
CA HIS A 11 7.18 2.69 -10.84
C HIS A 11 5.93 3.56 -10.68
N GLY A 12 4.76 2.96 -10.46
CA GLY A 12 3.53 3.72 -10.25
C GLY A 12 3.59 4.64 -9.02
N ILE A 13 4.11 4.14 -7.90
CA ILE A 13 4.30 4.97 -6.70
C ILE A 13 5.26 6.12 -6.98
N VAL A 14 6.42 5.87 -7.61
CA VAL A 14 7.41 6.91 -7.89
C VAL A 14 6.84 7.96 -8.87
N ASN A 15 6.12 7.52 -9.90
CA ASN A 15 5.55 8.40 -10.91
C ASN A 15 4.47 9.34 -10.35
N SER A 16 3.71 8.88 -9.34
CA SER A 16 2.72 9.71 -8.64
C SER A 16 3.31 10.97 -8.00
N LYS A 17 4.63 11.01 -7.81
CA LYS A 17 5.38 12.12 -7.19
C LYS A 17 4.95 12.42 -5.74
N LYS A 18 4.09 11.59 -5.13
CA LYS A 18 3.63 11.73 -3.74
C LYS A 18 4.70 11.24 -2.77
N ARG A 19 4.61 11.71 -1.51
CA ARG A 19 5.44 11.19 -0.43
C ARG A 19 4.91 9.84 0.05
N PHE A 20 5.77 8.86 0.22
CA PHE A 20 5.36 7.52 0.64
C PHE A 20 6.35 6.85 1.61
N LEU A 21 5.82 5.95 2.43
CA LEU A 21 6.60 5.00 3.22
C LEU A 21 6.21 3.59 2.75
N TRP A 22 7.16 2.87 2.16
CA TRP A 22 6.92 1.51 1.69
C TRP A 22 7.50 0.49 2.66
N VAL A 23 6.62 -0.27 3.31
CA VAL A 23 6.99 -1.38 4.18
C VAL A 23 7.03 -2.66 3.36
N ILE A 24 8.20 -3.29 3.21
CA ILE A 24 8.34 -4.57 2.50
C ILE A 24 8.97 -5.60 3.44
N ARG A 25 8.21 -6.65 3.77
CA ARG A 25 8.69 -7.80 4.56
C ARG A 25 9.29 -8.85 3.63
N LEU A 26 10.62 -8.96 3.63
CA LEU A 26 11.38 -9.84 2.74
C LEU A 26 11.70 -11.20 3.41
N THR A 27 10.71 -11.93 3.90
CA THR A 27 10.90 -13.11 4.79
C THR A 27 10.91 -14.49 4.10
N LEU A 28 11.09 -14.60 2.77
CA LEU A 28 11.26 -15.90 2.10
C LEU A 28 12.74 -16.21 1.81
N LEU A 29 13.26 -17.21 2.54
CA LEU A 29 14.68 -17.45 2.80
C LEU A 29 15.57 -18.05 1.69
N PRO A 30 15.14 -18.38 0.45
CA PRO A 30 16.08 -18.68 -0.65
C PRO A 30 16.27 -17.55 -1.68
N ILE A 31 15.54 -16.42 -1.60
CA ILE A 31 15.53 -15.35 -2.64
C ILE A 31 16.41 -14.15 -2.25
N ARG A 32 17.41 -14.34 -1.38
CA ARG A 32 18.19 -13.23 -0.80
C ARG A 32 18.89 -12.38 -1.86
N MET A 33 19.52 -12.96 -2.87
CA MET A 33 20.36 -12.19 -3.80
C MET A 33 19.56 -11.41 -4.85
N VAL A 34 18.49 -12.03 -5.36
CA VAL A 34 17.58 -11.46 -6.37
C VAL A 34 16.73 -10.34 -5.78
N MET A 35 16.19 -10.53 -4.57
CA MET A 35 15.45 -9.47 -3.86
C MET A 35 16.35 -8.38 -3.30
N LEU A 36 17.58 -8.67 -2.88
CA LEU A 36 18.50 -7.61 -2.44
C LEU A 36 18.88 -6.67 -3.59
N LYS A 37 19.09 -7.20 -4.80
CA LYS A 37 19.30 -6.37 -6.00
C LYS A 37 18.09 -5.49 -6.33
N ILE A 38 16.87 -6.03 -6.18
CA ILE A 38 15.64 -5.23 -6.30
C ILE A 38 15.65 -4.14 -5.23
N PHE A 39 15.82 -4.49 -3.97
CA PHE A 39 15.80 -3.56 -2.86
C PHE A 39 16.87 -2.46 -2.98
N LEU A 40 18.06 -2.78 -3.46
CA LEU A 40 19.11 -1.80 -3.75
C LEU A 40 18.69 -0.85 -4.87
N ARG A 41 18.16 -1.37 -5.98
CA ARG A 41 17.57 -0.53 -7.05
C ARG A 41 16.42 0.34 -6.57
N LEU A 42 15.54 -0.21 -5.73
CA LEU A 42 14.43 0.52 -5.12
C LEU A 42 14.94 1.60 -4.15
N LYS A 43 16.10 1.43 -3.50
CA LYS A 43 16.70 2.43 -2.62
C LYS A 43 17.39 3.58 -3.35
N GLU A 44 17.78 3.38 -4.61
CA GLU A 44 18.47 4.42 -5.39
C GLU A 44 17.51 5.51 -5.89
N GLY A 45 16.26 5.15 -6.19
CA GLY A 45 15.26 6.06 -6.78
C GLY A 45 14.60 7.13 -5.88
N PRO A 46 14.32 6.90 -4.58
CA PRO A 46 13.38 7.75 -3.82
C PRO A 46 14.07 8.75 -2.88
N LYS A 47 15.34 9.10 -3.11
CA LYS A 47 16.19 9.83 -2.12
C LYS A 47 15.60 11.15 -1.57
N GLN A 48 14.54 11.70 -2.18
CA GLN A 48 13.85 12.90 -1.67
C GLN A 48 12.35 12.73 -1.38
N ARG A 49 11.71 11.60 -1.74
CA ARG A 49 10.23 11.50 -1.70
C ARG A 49 9.69 10.21 -1.08
N GLY A 50 10.50 9.20 -0.84
CA GLY A 50 10.00 7.99 -0.19
C GLY A 50 11.05 7.24 0.61
N TYR A 51 10.59 6.54 1.64
CA TYR A 51 11.42 5.67 2.47
C TYR A 51 10.97 4.23 2.32
N ILE A 52 11.92 3.31 2.24
CA ILE A 52 11.64 1.86 2.24
C ILE A 52 12.16 1.28 3.54
N VAL A 53 11.25 0.73 4.33
CA VAL A 53 11.55 0.13 5.64
C VAL A 53 11.23 -1.37 5.62
N LYS A 54 12.02 -2.14 6.38
CA LYS A 54 11.82 -3.60 6.49
C LYS A 54 10.62 -3.96 7.37
N TRP A 55 10.20 -3.04 8.23
CA TRP A 55 9.18 -3.28 9.24
C TRP A 55 8.54 -1.96 9.68
N ALA A 56 7.25 -2.03 10.01
CA ALA A 56 6.45 -1.01 10.67
C ALA A 56 5.46 -1.70 11.62
N PRO A 57 5.01 -1.05 12.71
CA PRO A 57 4.10 -1.63 13.70
C PRO A 57 2.68 -1.81 13.13
N GLN A 58 2.48 -2.83 12.30
CA GLN A 58 1.18 -3.23 11.70
C GLN A 58 0.70 -4.60 12.22
N GLU A 59 1.40 -5.19 13.19
CA GLU A 59 1.28 -6.61 13.52
C GLU A 59 -0.01 -6.97 14.25
N GLU A 60 -0.55 -6.07 15.07
CA GLU A 60 -1.77 -6.32 15.82
C GLU A 60 -3.01 -6.42 14.91
N VAL A 61 -2.99 -5.77 13.74
CA VAL A 61 -4.10 -5.80 12.77
C VAL A 61 -4.06 -7.04 11.88
N LEU A 62 -2.86 -7.58 11.59
CA LEU A 62 -2.66 -8.67 10.63
C LEU A 62 -2.51 -10.07 11.25
N ALA A 63 -2.33 -10.17 12.58
CA ALA A 63 -2.10 -11.46 13.25
C ALA A 63 -3.37 -12.30 13.49
N HIS A 64 -4.56 -11.76 13.23
CA HIS A 64 -5.81 -12.47 13.51
C HIS A 64 -6.15 -13.48 12.39
N LYS A 65 -6.33 -14.76 12.74
CA LYS A 65 -6.61 -15.86 11.80
C LYS A 65 -7.97 -15.77 11.09
N ALA A 66 -8.79 -14.76 11.42
CA ALA A 66 -10.12 -14.52 10.86
C ALA A 66 -10.16 -13.43 9.75
N VAL A 67 -9.00 -12.99 9.25
CA VAL A 67 -8.90 -11.93 8.24
C VAL A 67 -9.10 -12.54 6.85
N ASP A 68 -10.36 -12.71 6.44
CA ASP A 68 -10.68 -12.90 5.03
C ASP A 68 -10.33 -11.60 4.28
N GLN A 69 -9.24 -11.65 3.52
CA GLN A 69 -8.73 -10.49 2.80
C GLN A 69 -9.72 -9.96 1.77
N GLN A 70 -10.54 -10.82 1.16
CA GLN A 70 -11.51 -10.40 0.14
C GLN A 70 -12.66 -9.64 0.79
N VAL A 71 -13.21 -10.20 1.87
CA VAL A 71 -14.27 -9.54 2.64
C VAL A 71 -13.76 -8.22 3.20
N ASN A 72 -12.58 -8.22 3.81
CA ASN A 72 -11.99 -6.99 4.35
C ASN A 72 -11.71 -5.95 3.28
N SER A 73 -11.19 -6.35 2.11
CA SER A 73 -10.97 -5.42 0.99
C SER A 73 -12.28 -4.75 0.57
N ARG A 74 -13.36 -5.53 0.47
CA ARG A 74 -14.68 -5.01 0.11
C ARG A 74 -15.24 -4.05 1.16
N PHE A 75 -15.09 -4.34 2.45
CA PHE A 75 -15.51 -3.41 3.50
C PHE A 75 -14.70 -2.11 3.47
N VAL A 76 -13.37 -2.20 3.36
CA VAL A 76 -12.47 -1.04 3.33
C VAL A 76 -12.73 -0.16 2.10
N SER A 77 -12.99 -0.76 0.94
CA SER A 77 -13.16 -0.03 -0.32
C SER A 77 -14.61 0.43 -0.59
N GLU A 78 -15.59 -0.47 -0.46
CA GLU A 78 -16.98 -0.21 -0.85
C GLU A 78 -17.83 0.31 0.31
N ALA A 79 -17.75 -0.33 1.49
CA ALA A 79 -18.65 -0.03 2.60
C ALA A 79 -18.19 1.19 3.41
N TRP A 80 -16.92 1.20 3.82
CA TRP A 80 -16.36 2.22 4.69
C TRP A 80 -15.65 3.34 3.94
N LYS A 81 -15.28 3.09 2.67
CA LYS A 81 -14.59 4.06 1.81
C LYS A 81 -13.33 4.63 2.48
N LEU A 82 -12.53 3.74 3.05
CA LEU A 82 -11.29 4.02 3.77
C LEU A 82 -10.05 3.64 2.96
N GLY A 83 -10.22 2.87 1.89
CA GLY A 83 -9.13 2.50 1.00
C GLY A 83 -9.62 2.18 -0.40
N LEU A 84 -8.69 1.74 -1.22
CA LEU A 84 -8.95 1.32 -2.59
C LEU A 84 -8.63 -0.17 -2.72
N ASP A 85 -9.45 -0.89 -3.48
CA ASP A 85 -9.18 -2.26 -3.87
C ASP A 85 -8.43 -2.26 -5.21
N MET A 86 -7.22 -2.82 -5.21
CA MET A 86 -6.44 -2.99 -6.42
C MET A 86 -6.75 -4.36 -6.99
N LYS A 87 -7.50 -4.39 -8.10
CA LYS A 87 -7.82 -5.63 -8.83
C LYS A 87 -6.55 -6.26 -9.42
N ASP A 88 -6.70 -7.40 -10.09
CA ASP A 88 -5.60 -8.26 -10.59
C ASP A 88 -4.57 -7.58 -11.52
N MET A 89 -4.81 -6.35 -11.96
CA MET A 89 -3.92 -5.58 -12.84
C MET A 89 -2.98 -4.67 -12.03
N CYS A 90 -1.80 -5.19 -11.71
CA CYS A 90 -0.69 -4.39 -11.17
C CYS A 90 0.15 -3.81 -12.32
N ASP A 91 -0.38 -2.76 -12.96
CA ASP A 91 0.32 -1.93 -13.94
C ASP A 91 0.73 -0.60 -13.29
N ARG A 92 1.87 -0.03 -13.69
CA ARG A 92 2.36 1.24 -13.13
C ARG A 92 1.37 2.40 -13.26
N GLY A 93 0.64 2.49 -14.37
CA GLY A 93 -0.34 3.55 -14.60
C GLY A 93 -1.56 3.39 -13.71
N VAL A 94 -2.00 2.15 -13.49
CA VAL A 94 -3.06 1.85 -12.51
C VAL A 94 -2.63 2.27 -11.11
N VAL A 95 -1.42 1.88 -10.69
CA VAL A 95 -0.90 2.20 -9.35
C VAL A 95 -0.72 3.72 -9.18
N GLU A 96 -0.18 4.42 -10.18
CA GLU A 96 -0.02 5.87 -10.18
C GLU A 96 -1.37 6.58 -10.02
N ASN A 97 -2.36 6.21 -10.83
CA ASN A 97 -3.70 6.79 -10.78
C ASN A 97 -4.36 6.54 -9.43
N MET A 98 -4.28 5.32 -8.88
CA MET A 98 -4.84 5.01 -7.57
C MET A 98 -4.18 5.84 -6.45
N VAL A 99 -2.87 6.07 -6.53
CA VAL A 99 -2.19 6.93 -5.55
C VAL A 99 -2.64 8.39 -5.70
N ASN A 100 -2.80 8.89 -6.92
CA ASN A 100 -3.30 10.24 -7.17
C ASN A 100 -4.76 10.40 -6.70
N ASP A 101 -5.62 9.44 -7.01
CA ASP A 101 -7.01 9.41 -6.53
C ASP A 101 -7.07 9.49 -5.00
N LEU A 102 -6.29 8.65 -4.32
CA LEU A 102 -6.29 8.59 -2.85
C LEU A 102 -5.76 9.88 -2.21
N MET A 103 -4.70 10.45 -2.78
CA MET A 103 -3.92 11.53 -2.15
C MET A 103 -4.30 12.93 -2.64
N GLU A 104 -5.05 13.04 -3.73
CA GLU A 104 -5.42 14.30 -4.36
C GLU A 104 -6.91 14.30 -4.76
N ASP A 105 -7.30 13.54 -5.78
CA ASP A 105 -8.61 13.73 -6.44
C ASP A 105 -9.81 13.39 -5.53
N ARG A 106 -9.68 12.34 -4.71
CA ARG A 106 -10.70 11.88 -3.76
C ARG A 106 -10.27 12.05 -2.30
N ARG A 107 -9.20 12.81 -2.04
CA ARG A 107 -8.61 12.98 -0.70
C ARG A 107 -9.67 13.37 0.34
N ASP A 108 -10.53 14.34 0.00
CA ASP A 108 -11.53 14.85 0.94
C ASP A 108 -12.61 13.81 1.29
N GLU A 109 -12.96 12.93 0.35
CA GLU A 109 -13.88 11.80 0.61
C GLU A 109 -13.25 10.86 1.65
N PHE A 110 -12.01 10.44 1.42
CA PHE A 110 -11.30 9.52 2.30
C PHE A 110 -11.03 10.11 3.69
N VAL A 111 -10.66 11.39 3.77
CA VAL A 111 -10.46 12.09 5.05
C VAL A 111 -11.75 12.13 5.85
N ARG A 112 -12.88 12.48 5.23
CA ARG A 112 -14.18 12.50 5.91
C ARG A 112 -14.60 11.10 6.37
N SER A 113 -14.44 10.09 5.52
CA SER A 113 -14.78 8.71 5.87
C SER A 113 -13.93 8.17 7.02
N THR A 114 -12.63 8.46 7.00
CA THR A 114 -11.70 8.07 8.07
C THR A 114 -12.04 8.75 9.39
N ALA A 115 -12.36 10.05 9.36
CA ALA A 115 -12.78 10.78 10.57
C ALA A 115 -14.07 10.19 11.18
N ARG A 116 -15.07 9.88 10.35
CA ARG A 116 -16.32 9.24 10.81
C ARG A 116 -16.06 7.87 11.42
N MET A 117 -15.27 7.02 10.76
CA MET A 117 -14.94 5.70 11.28
C MET A 117 -14.20 5.79 12.61
N ALA A 118 -13.23 6.71 12.72
CA ALA A 118 -12.50 6.93 13.96
C ALA A 118 -13.39 7.43 15.11
N GLU A 119 -14.43 8.21 14.81
CA GLU A 119 -15.42 8.64 15.80
C GLU A 119 -16.29 7.46 16.27
N LEU A 120 -16.79 6.64 15.34
CA LEU A 120 -17.59 5.46 15.67
C LEU A 120 -16.79 4.46 16.51
N ALA A 121 -15.52 4.22 16.17
CA ALA A 121 -14.65 3.31 16.91
C ALA A 121 -14.37 3.76 18.34
N ARG A 122 -14.47 5.06 18.66
CA ARG A 122 -14.31 5.58 20.03
C ARG A 122 -15.57 5.44 20.88
N ARG A 123 -16.71 5.12 20.28
CA ARG A 123 -18.00 4.97 20.98
C ARG A 123 -18.27 3.53 21.43
N VAL A 124 -17.36 2.62 21.14
CA VAL A 124 -17.40 1.19 21.48
C VAL A 124 -16.34 0.90 22.53
#